data_AF-A0A9N9KN98-F1
#
_entry.id   AF-A0A9N9KN98-F1
#
_cell.length_a   1.000
_cell.length_b   1.000
_cell.length_c   1.000
_cell.angle_alpha   90.00
_cell.angle_beta   90.00
_cell.angle_gamma   90.00
#
_symmetry.space_group_name_H-M   'P 1'
#
loop_
_entity.id
_entity.type
_entity.pdbx_description
1 polymer ?
#
loop_
_entity_poly.entity_id
_entity_poly.type
_entity_poly.pdbx_seq_one_letter_code
_entity_poly.pdbx_strand_id
1 'polypeptide(L)'
;MSSHQPEASELTRGWENYPSNLSTLIPHENLELCHRRLQKDAKRLFNSNPEAMHVKFETVLLHAGPEEGQETQRLELITDSIKNEQRLEETLIKHLTARGSRFIFLYQAHSWAPFENSESAFRKIFTAVKVRPSFLNFIHTFGHPRQGYETDFSGGYDYWFETNNGLNFDFFYNIKYIARTGRDNWPWSERKMGVCQKYDHSTLSSTWIIVQPTTFARRLPELVSSCTPVISHIHLLESTLRSWKAYLKYLETQVQEDNRQARLATYNELHGNTQSFAITCSSIQSLQHKCELIHKAILSLRSNIEILVGLQLLETKIRTITNIRNPQWPVSSDQRLEVCLSSFTMSQQWAEDMLDRAKQASSLMKGLVNSRESQALIFNATSINRLVEESKQDGQVMLDISKATKKDSSIMRRVAIVTVIYLPGTFVATLFSTGFVNMSLTEATLDVRHNSVVQAWVYTLVTIGLLAITLIALFYAKVLVLSRMHQPQP
;
A
#
# COMPACT_ATOMS: atom_id res chain seq x y z
N MET A 1 -11.61 -25.18 -62.55
CA MET A 1 -11.28 -26.16 -61.50
C MET A 1 -11.95 -25.69 -60.23
N SER A 2 -12.81 -26.54 -59.65
CA SER A 2 -13.79 -26.20 -58.61
C SER A 2 -13.14 -25.67 -57.33
N SER A 3 -13.47 -24.44 -56.96
CA SER A 3 -13.16 -23.86 -55.66
C SER A 3 -14.00 -24.55 -54.58
N HIS A 4 -13.42 -25.52 -53.88
CA HIS A 4 -14.00 -26.02 -52.63
C HIS A 4 -14.02 -24.87 -51.62
N GLN A 5 -15.21 -24.32 -51.35
CA GLN A 5 -15.44 -23.57 -50.12
C GLN A 5 -15.26 -24.56 -48.96
N PRO A 6 -14.42 -24.26 -47.96
CA PRO A 6 -14.28 -25.12 -46.79
C PRO A 6 -15.63 -25.22 -46.09
N GLU A 7 -16.12 -26.45 -45.86
CA GLU A 7 -17.36 -26.68 -45.13
C GLU A 7 -17.26 -26.13 -43.70
N ALA A 8 -18.38 -25.63 -43.16
CA ALA A 8 -18.43 -24.96 -41.87
C ALA A 8 -17.82 -25.75 -40.71
N SER A 9 -17.89 -27.08 -40.79
CA SER A 9 -17.39 -28.00 -39.78
C SER A 9 -15.87 -28.23 -39.84
N GLU A 10 -15.17 -27.89 -40.93
CA GLU A 10 -13.72 -28.16 -41.04
C GLU A 10 -12.87 -27.11 -40.31
N LEU A 11 -13.27 -25.84 -40.36
CA LEU A 11 -12.49 -24.74 -39.77
C LEU A 11 -12.47 -24.75 -38.24
N THR A 12 -13.55 -25.21 -37.62
CA THR A 12 -13.67 -25.32 -36.17
C THR A 12 -13.43 -26.75 -35.66
N ARG A 13 -13.00 -27.67 -36.52
CA ARG A 13 -12.88 -29.09 -36.16
C ARG A 13 -11.94 -29.30 -34.97
N GLY A 14 -12.43 -30.01 -33.95
CA GLY A 14 -11.67 -30.33 -32.74
C GLY A 14 -11.38 -29.12 -31.84
N TRP A 15 -12.18 -28.06 -31.93
CA TRP A 15 -12.06 -26.86 -31.09
C TRP A 15 -12.08 -27.17 -29.59
N GLU A 16 -12.75 -28.25 -29.18
CA GLU A 16 -12.84 -28.71 -27.80
C GLU A 16 -11.44 -28.94 -27.22
N ASN A 17 -10.55 -29.48 -28.04
CA ASN A 17 -9.17 -29.82 -27.67
C ASN A 17 -8.19 -28.67 -27.88
N TYR A 18 -8.63 -27.44 -28.18
CA TYR A 18 -7.72 -26.31 -28.36
C TYR A 18 -6.83 -26.05 -27.13
N PRO A 19 -5.52 -25.78 -27.28
CA PRO A 19 -4.74 -25.72 -28.53
C PRO A 19 -4.12 -27.06 -28.99
N SER A 20 -4.36 -28.19 -28.31
CA SER A 20 -3.82 -29.52 -28.65
C SER A 20 -4.23 -29.99 -30.05
N ASN A 21 -5.34 -29.49 -30.60
CA ASN A 21 -5.75 -29.74 -31.99
C ASN A 21 -4.84 -29.09 -33.05
N LEU A 22 -3.97 -28.15 -32.66
CA LEU A 22 -2.99 -27.50 -33.55
C LEU A 22 -1.60 -28.16 -33.53
N SER A 23 -1.47 -29.37 -32.97
CA SER A 23 -0.21 -30.10 -32.81
C SER A 23 0.57 -30.32 -34.11
N THR A 24 -0.13 -30.45 -35.24
CA THR A 24 0.49 -30.59 -36.57
C THR A 24 1.18 -29.32 -37.05
N LEU A 25 0.75 -28.16 -36.57
CA LEU A 25 1.28 -26.84 -36.94
C LEU A 25 2.35 -26.34 -35.96
N ILE A 26 2.34 -26.82 -34.71
CA ILE A 26 3.17 -26.29 -33.62
C ILE A 26 3.77 -27.45 -32.80
N PRO A 27 4.81 -28.12 -33.33
CA PRO A 27 5.34 -29.35 -32.72
C PRO A 27 6.21 -29.13 -31.47
N HIS A 28 6.63 -27.89 -31.19
CA HIS A 28 7.61 -27.58 -30.15
C HIS A 28 7.03 -27.06 -28.82
N GLU A 29 5.71 -26.88 -28.73
CA GLU A 29 5.05 -26.39 -27.51
C GLU A 29 4.32 -27.52 -26.78
N ASN A 30 4.28 -27.48 -25.44
CA ASN A 30 3.51 -28.43 -24.64
C ASN A 30 2.02 -28.04 -24.65
N LEU A 31 1.35 -28.35 -25.77
CA LEU A 31 -0.03 -27.95 -26.03
C LEU A 31 -1.03 -28.50 -24.99
N GLU A 32 -0.76 -29.68 -24.47
CA GLU A 32 -1.57 -30.33 -23.44
C GLU A 32 -1.55 -29.56 -22.12
N LEU A 33 -0.39 -29.02 -21.74
CA LEU A 33 -0.27 -28.13 -20.59
C LEU A 33 -1.08 -26.84 -20.81
N CYS A 34 -1.01 -26.25 -22.00
CA CYS A 34 -1.77 -25.05 -22.37
C CYS A 34 -3.28 -25.31 -22.32
N HIS A 35 -3.75 -26.45 -22.84
CA HIS A 35 -5.15 -26.87 -22.80
C HIS A 35 -5.67 -26.96 -21.36
N ARG A 36 -4.95 -27.68 -20.48
CA ARG A 36 -5.31 -27.82 -19.06
C ARG A 36 -5.29 -26.49 -18.32
N ARG A 37 -4.32 -25.62 -18.61
CA ARG A 37 -4.23 -24.29 -18.00
C ARG A 37 -5.43 -23.43 -18.38
N LEU A 38 -5.83 -23.44 -19.65
CA LEU A 38 -7.02 -22.73 -20.13
C LEU A 38 -8.30 -23.24 -19.47
N GLN A 39 -8.47 -24.56 -19.37
CA GLN A 39 -9.61 -25.17 -18.70
C GLN A 39 -9.67 -24.81 -17.21
N LYS A 40 -8.53 -24.78 -16.51
CA LYS A 40 -8.44 -24.36 -15.11
C LYS A 40 -8.83 -22.89 -14.91
N ASP A 41 -8.48 -22.03 -15.86
CA ASP A 41 -8.81 -20.60 -15.82
C ASP A 41 -10.17 -20.24 -16.42
N ALA A 42 -10.88 -21.19 -17.03
CA ALA A 42 -12.10 -20.92 -17.77
C ALA A 42 -13.18 -20.19 -16.93
N LYS A 43 -13.40 -20.63 -15.69
CA LYS A 43 -14.37 -20.00 -14.76
C LYS A 43 -14.05 -18.54 -14.43
N ARG A 44 -12.79 -18.15 -14.56
CA ARG A 44 -12.28 -16.81 -14.26
C ARG A 44 -12.26 -15.91 -15.49
N LEU A 45 -11.97 -16.52 -16.65
CA LEU A 45 -11.82 -15.83 -17.92
C LEU A 45 -13.14 -15.67 -18.68
N PHE A 46 -14.07 -16.61 -18.59
CA PHE A 46 -15.27 -16.63 -19.43
C PHE A 46 -16.55 -16.47 -18.60
N ASN A 47 -17.55 -15.83 -19.18
CA ASN A 47 -18.87 -15.76 -18.58
C ASN A 47 -19.65 -17.06 -18.86
N SER A 48 -20.37 -17.54 -17.85
CA SER A 48 -21.25 -18.72 -17.99
C SER A 48 -22.63 -18.36 -18.56
N ASN A 49 -22.99 -17.07 -18.59
CA ASN A 49 -24.28 -16.62 -19.13
C ASN A 49 -24.24 -16.53 -20.68
N PRO A 50 -25.07 -17.28 -21.42
CA PRO A 50 -25.13 -17.22 -22.88
C PRO A 50 -25.57 -15.86 -23.44
N GLU A 51 -26.36 -15.09 -22.68
CA GLU A 51 -26.89 -13.79 -23.13
C GLU A 51 -25.86 -12.66 -23.09
N ALA A 52 -24.73 -12.88 -22.40
CA ALA A 52 -23.64 -11.92 -22.29
C ALA A 52 -22.63 -12.04 -23.43
N MET A 53 -22.93 -12.81 -24.49
CA MET A 53 -22.03 -12.95 -25.62
C MET A 53 -22.02 -11.67 -26.46
N HIS A 54 -20.82 -11.16 -26.75
CA HIS A 54 -20.61 -10.04 -27.64
C HIS A 54 -19.25 -10.16 -28.33
N VAL A 55 -19.28 -10.52 -29.62
CA VAL A 55 -18.11 -10.56 -30.49
C VAL A 55 -18.42 -9.75 -31.74
N LYS A 56 -17.51 -8.85 -32.13
CA LYS A 56 -17.67 -8.05 -33.35
C LYS A 56 -16.63 -8.47 -34.38
N PHE A 57 -17.10 -8.75 -35.59
CA PHE A 57 -16.28 -9.06 -36.75
C PHE A 57 -16.34 -7.91 -37.74
N GLU A 58 -15.18 -7.47 -38.20
CA GLU A 58 -15.06 -6.46 -39.24
C GLU A 58 -14.07 -6.94 -40.29
N THR A 59 -14.43 -6.86 -41.57
CA THR A 59 -13.51 -7.16 -42.68
C THR A 59 -13.46 -5.99 -43.64
N VAL A 60 -12.25 -5.49 -43.87
CA VAL A 60 -11.93 -4.46 -44.84
C VAL A 60 -11.56 -5.16 -46.14
N LEU A 61 -12.41 -5.05 -47.16
CA LEU A 61 -12.22 -5.72 -48.44
C LEU A 61 -11.09 -5.05 -49.25
N LEU A 62 -10.17 -5.86 -49.77
CA LEU A 62 -9.12 -5.42 -50.69
C LEU A 62 -9.67 -5.48 -52.13
N HIS A 63 -9.92 -4.33 -52.76
CA HIS A 63 -10.27 -4.26 -54.18
C HIS A 63 -9.01 -4.40 -55.05
N ALA A 64 -9.08 -5.18 -56.13
CA ALA A 64 -7.99 -5.36 -57.07
C ALA A 64 -8.08 -4.33 -58.21
N GLY A 65 -7.12 -3.39 -58.27
CA GLY A 65 -6.77 -2.61 -59.47
C GLY A 65 -7.49 -1.25 -59.67
N PRO A 66 -6.86 -0.29 -60.39
CA PRO A 66 -7.36 1.06 -60.55
C PRO A 66 -8.35 1.12 -61.72
N GLU A 67 -9.57 1.56 -61.47
CA GLU A 67 -10.33 2.25 -62.51
C GLU A 67 -9.96 3.73 -62.40
N GLU A 68 -9.36 4.24 -63.48
CA GLU A 68 -8.97 5.64 -63.61
C GLU A 68 -10.18 6.55 -63.44
N GLY A 69 -10.06 7.49 -62.51
CA GLY A 69 -10.93 8.67 -62.46
C GLY A 69 -11.92 8.66 -61.30
N GLN A 70 -11.68 9.63 -60.41
CA GLN A 70 -12.61 10.22 -59.45
C GLN A 70 -12.77 9.55 -58.07
N GLU A 71 -12.19 10.28 -57.10
CA GLU A 71 -12.76 10.66 -55.80
C GLU A 71 -13.12 9.54 -54.80
N THR A 72 -12.31 9.46 -53.74
CA THR A 72 -12.60 8.76 -52.46
C THR A 72 -12.99 7.29 -52.62
N GLN A 73 -11.98 6.40 -52.66
CA GLN A 73 -12.17 4.96 -52.45
C GLN A 73 -12.93 4.73 -51.14
N ARG A 74 -14.25 4.49 -51.22
CA ARG A 74 -15.06 4.05 -50.08
C ARG A 74 -14.58 2.66 -49.69
N LEU A 75 -14.06 2.55 -48.48
CA LEU A 75 -13.75 1.26 -47.87
C LEU A 75 -15.05 0.50 -47.68
N GLU A 76 -15.23 -0.59 -48.43
CA GLU A 76 -16.31 -1.53 -48.14
C GLU A 76 -15.94 -2.33 -46.89
N LEU A 77 -16.62 -1.98 -45.79
CA LEU A 77 -16.48 -2.63 -44.50
C LEU A 77 -17.64 -3.61 -44.30
N ILE A 78 -17.34 -4.90 -44.21
CA ILE A 78 -18.31 -5.89 -43.74
C ILE A 78 -18.26 -5.87 -42.22
N THR A 79 -19.36 -5.57 -41.55
CA THR A 79 -19.45 -5.57 -40.07
C THR A 79 -20.57 -6.48 -39.61
N ASP A 80 -20.24 -7.47 -38.77
CA ASP A 80 -21.21 -8.34 -38.12
C ASP A 80 -20.97 -8.34 -36.60
N SER A 81 -22.03 -8.16 -35.80
CA SER A 81 -21.97 -8.24 -34.34
C SER A 81 -22.78 -9.43 -33.86
N ILE A 82 -22.13 -10.34 -33.16
CA ILE A 82 -22.70 -11.61 -32.71
C ILE A 82 -23.02 -11.52 -31.23
N LYS A 83 -24.29 -11.77 -30.92
CA LYS A 83 -24.80 -11.86 -29.54
C LYS A 83 -25.20 -13.28 -29.10
N ASN A 84 -25.10 -14.25 -30.00
CA ASN A 84 -25.45 -15.65 -29.73
C ASN A 84 -24.53 -16.58 -30.54
N GLU A 85 -24.11 -17.68 -29.93
CA GLU A 85 -23.17 -18.65 -30.50
C GLU A 85 -23.70 -19.37 -31.75
N GLN A 86 -25.03 -19.48 -31.93
CA GLN A 86 -25.64 -20.20 -33.06
C GLN A 86 -25.17 -19.71 -34.44
N ARG A 87 -24.91 -18.39 -34.59
CA ARG A 87 -24.46 -17.78 -35.86
C ARG A 87 -22.95 -17.57 -35.94
N LEU A 88 -22.21 -18.01 -34.93
CA LEU A 88 -20.76 -17.79 -34.82
C LEU A 88 -20.01 -18.43 -35.99
N GLU A 89 -20.29 -19.70 -36.28
CA GLU A 89 -19.55 -20.47 -37.29
C GLU A 89 -19.80 -19.92 -38.70
N GLU A 90 -21.05 -19.67 -39.06
CA GLU A 90 -21.44 -19.07 -40.34
C GLU A 90 -20.76 -17.70 -40.57
N THR A 91 -20.77 -16.86 -39.53
CA THR A 91 -20.16 -15.52 -39.60
C THR A 91 -18.64 -15.60 -39.68
N LEU A 92 -18.03 -16.51 -38.92
CA LEU A 92 -16.59 -16.74 -38.95
C LEU A 92 -16.11 -17.17 -40.35
N ILE A 93 -16.86 -18.07 -41.01
CA ILE A 93 -16.56 -18.49 -42.39
C ILE A 93 -16.70 -17.31 -43.36
N LYS A 94 -17.79 -16.55 -43.26
CA LYS A 94 -18.02 -15.36 -44.10
C LYS A 94 -16.83 -14.39 -44.04
N HIS A 95 -16.34 -14.10 -42.83
CA HIS A 95 -15.22 -13.16 -42.65
C HIS A 95 -13.85 -13.76 -43.00
N LEU A 96 -13.61 -15.05 -42.73
CA LEU A 96 -12.34 -15.72 -43.05
C LEU A 96 -12.18 -15.99 -44.56
N THR A 97 -13.27 -16.27 -45.26
CA THR A 97 -13.26 -16.50 -46.73
C THR A 97 -13.21 -15.20 -47.54
N ALA A 98 -13.66 -14.07 -46.95
CA ALA A 98 -13.55 -12.76 -47.58
C ALA A 98 -12.08 -12.36 -47.82
N ARG A 99 -11.81 -11.76 -48.98
CA ARG A 99 -10.48 -11.23 -49.34
C ARG A 99 -10.29 -9.84 -48.74
N GLY A 100 -9.49 -9.74 -47.69
CA GLY A 100 -9.35 -8.50 -46.95
C GLY A 100 -8.68 -8.66 -45.60
N SER A 101 -8.37 -7.54 -44.97
CA SER A 101 -7.91 -7.51 -43.58
C SER A 101 -9.10 -7.68 -42.62
N ARG A 102 -8.95 -8.56 -41.64
CA ARG A 102 -10.02 -9.04 -40.76
C ARG A 102 -9.74 -8.60 -39.34
N PHE A 103 -10.75 -8.19 -38.62
CA PHE A 103 -10.68 -7.71 -37.24
C PHE A 103 -11.74 -8.43 -36.40
N ILE A 104 -11.28 -9.08 -35.35
CA ILE A 104 -12.10 -9.81 -34.40
C ILE A 104 -11.95 -9.11 -33.05
N PHE A 105 -13.02 -8.50 -32.59
CA PHE A 105 -13.05 -7.77 -31.32
C PHE A 105 -13.72 -8.62 -30.24
N LEU A 106 -12.98 -8.87 -29.17
CA LEU A 106 -13.46 -9.55 -27.96
C LEU A 106 -13.65 -8.51 -26.85
N TYR A 107 -14.84 -8.46 -26.27
CA TYR A 107 -15.23 -7.44 -25.31
C TYR A 107 -15.25 -7.94 -23.86
N GLN A 108 -15.04 -6.99 -22.94
CA GLN A 108 -15.24 -7.13 -21.51
C GLN A 108 -15.82 -5.83 -20.97
N ALA A 109 -16.62 -5.91 -19.90
CA ALA A 109 -17.04 -4.73 -19.15
C ALA A 109 -15.82 -3.91 -18.68
N HIS A 110 -14.77 -4.60 -18.24
CA HIS A 110 -13.46 -4.02 -17.94
C HIS A 110 -12.36 -5.10 -17.95
N SER A 111 -11.08 -4.71 -17.94
CA SER A 111 -9.94 -5.63 -18.08
C SER A 111 -9.83 -6.77 -17.06
N TRP A 112 -10.49 -6.63 -15.90
CA TRP A 112 -10.58 -7.68 -14.85
C TRP A 112 -11.90 -8.46 -14.86
N ALA A 113 -12.83 -8.10 -15.74
CA ALA A 113 -14.10 -8.80 -15.85
C ALA A 113 -13.86 -10.08 -16.67
N PRO A 114 -14.69 -11.12 -16.51
CA PRO A 114 -14.72 -12.19 -17.48
C PRO A 114 -15.05 -11.63 -18.87
N PHE A 115 -14.60 -12.33 -19.89
CA PHE A 115 -14.97 -12.11 -21.27
C PHE A 115 -16.48 -12.20 -21.48
N GLU A 116 -17.00 -11.29 -22.30
CA GLU A 116 -18.36 -11.32 -22.86
C GLU A 116 -18.44 -12.41 -23.94
N ASN A 117 -17.87 -13.59 -23.70
CA ASN A 117 -17.98 -14.73 -24.58
C ASN A 117 -17.86 -16.04 -23.77
N SER A 118 -18.51 -17.08 -24.28
CA SER A 118 -18.37 -18.44 -23.75
C SER A 118 -16.97 -18.98 -24.04
N GLU A 119 -16.56 -19.99 -23.25
CA GLU A 119 -15.33 -20.75 -23.51
C GLU A 119 -15.38 -21.45 -24.88
N SER A 120 -16.55 -21.98 -25.26
CA SER A 120 -16.78 -22.63 -26.55
C SER A 120 -16.56 -21.65 -27.71
N ALA A 121 -17.19 -20.48 -27.66
CA ALA A 121 -17.02 -19.46 -28.69
C ALA A 121 -15.56 -19.02 -28.82
N PHE A 122 -14.86 -18.83 -27.68
CA PHE A 122 -13.45 -18.47 -27.67
C PHE A 122 -12.57 -19.52 -28.38
N ARG A 123 -12.72 -20.79 -27.99
CA ARG A 123 -11.95 -21.91 -28.55
C ARG A 123 -12.23 -22.12 -30.04
N LYS A 124 -13.49 -21.94 -30.48
CA LYS A 124 -13.87 -21.99 -31.90
C LYS A 124 -13.19 -20.90 -32.73
N ILE A 125 -13.22 -19.65 -32.26
CA ILE A 125 -12.55 -18.52 -32.93
C ILE A 125 -11.03 -18.78 -33.02
N PHE A 126 -10.41 -19.17 -31.90
CA PHE A 126 -8.97 -19.38 -31.84
C PHE A 126 -8.51 -20.58 -32.68
N THR A 127 -9.34 -21.62 -32.78
CA THR A 127 -9.11 -22.77 -33.68
C THR A 127 -9.19 -22.36 -35.14
N ALA A 128 -10.25 -21.64 -35.54
CA ALA A 128 -10.46 -21.27 -36.94
C ALA A 128 -9.37 -20.32 -37.46
N VAL A 129 -8.91 -19.38 -36.63
CA VAL A 129 -7.81 -18.46 -36.97
C VAL A 129 -6.43 -19.14 -36.83
N LYS A 130 -6.38 -20.33 -36.22
CA LYS A 130 -5.16 -21.08 -35.86
C LYS A 130 -4.21 -20.21 -35.04
N VAL A 131 -4.74 -19.66 -33.94
CA VAL A 131 -4.00 -18.79 -33.01
C VAL A 131 -2.97 -19.62 -32.23
N ARG A 132 -1.74 -19.13 -32.16
CA ARG A 132 -0.65 -19.81 -31.45
C ARG A 132 -0.88 -19.85 -29.93
N PRO A 133 -0.53 -20.95 -29.25
CA PRO A 133 -0.71 -21.10 -27.81
C PRO A 133 0.07 -20.08 -26.98
N SER A 134 1.22 -19.58 -27.46
CA SER A 134 1.94 -18.48 -26.80
C SER A 134 1.06 -17.25 -26.52
N PHE A 135 0.05 -16.97 -27.37
CA PHE A 135 -0.87 -15.86 -27.10
C PHE A 135 -1.73 -16.10 -25.85
N LEU A 136 -1.98 -17.37 -25.47
CA LEU A 136 -2.70 -17.69 -24.24
C LEU A 136 -1.98 -17.18 -23.00
N ASN A 137 -0.64 -17.09 -23.02
CA ASN A 137 0.10 -16.49 -21.90
C ASN A 137 -0.33 -15.04 -21.63
N PHE A 138 -0.68 -14.30 -22.67
CA PHE A 138 -1.22 -12.94 -22.57
C PHE A 138 -2.69 -12.92 -22.16
N ILE A 139 -3.48 -13.90 -22.63
CA ILE A 139 -4.91 -14.05 -22.30
C ILE A 139 -5.12 -14.42 -20.82
N HIS A 140 -4.26 -15.28 -20.26
CA HIS A 140 -4.32 -15.69 -18.85
C HIS A 140 -4.21 -14.52 -17.88
N THR A 141 -3.74 -13.38 -18.35
CA THR A 141 -3.57 -12.20 -17.50
C THR A 141 -4.91 -11.52 -17.26
N PHE A 142 -5.86 -11.64 -18.20
CA PHE A 142 -7.20 -11.06 -18.10
C PHE A 142 -8.05 -11.77 -17.05
N GLY A 143 -9.20 -11.18 -16.71
CA GLY A 143 -10.05 -11.67 -15.63
C GLY A 143 -9.54 -11.28 -14.24
N HIS A 144 -10.28 -11.66 -13.21
CA HIS A 144 -9.94 -11.31 -11.83
C HIS A 144 -8.59 -11.94 -11.43
N PRO A 145 -7.70 -11.23 -10.73
CA PRO A 145 -6.46 -11.83 -10.20
C PRO A 145 -6.76 -13.01 -9.26
N ARG A 146 -5.94 -14.07 -9.27
CA ARG A 146 -6.15 -15.24 -8.38
C ARG A 146 -5.84 -14.93 -6.92
N GLN A 147 -4.89 -14.02 -6.69
CA GLN A 147 -4.55 -13.50 -5.37
C GLN A 147 -4.55 -11.97 -5.48
N GLY A 148 -5.59 -11.31 -4.97
CA GLY A 148 -5.80 -9.86 -4.72
C GLY A 148 -4.97 -8.78 -5.44
N TYR A 149 -3.65 -8.93 -5.52
CA TYR A 149 -2.69 -8.13 -6.27
C TYR A 149 -1.64 -9.04 -6.95
N GLU A 150 -1.99 -9.69 -8.07
CA GLU A 150 -0.96 -10.29 -8.93
C GLU A 150 -0.30 -9.19 -9.76
N THR A 151 0.96 -8.89 -9.42
CA THR A 151 1.92 -8.24 -10.32
C THR A 151 2.43 -9.26 -11.34
N ASP A 152 1.52 -9.92 -12.06
CA ASP A 152 1.92 -10.82 -13.12
C ASP A 152 2.70 -9.99 -14.14
N PHE A 153 3.97 -10.36 -14.30
CA PHE A 153 4.84 -9.84 -15.35
C PHE A 153 4.30 -10.36 -16.68
N SER A 154 3.24 -9.73 -17.15
CA SER A 154 2.59 -9.99 -18.42
C SER A 154 2.90 -8.91 -19.43
N GLY A 155 4.12 -8.40 -19.37
CA GLY A 155 4.62 -7.40 -20.28
C GLY A 155 5.39 -8.03 -21.43
N GLY A 156 5.66 -7.23 -22.45
CA GLY A 156 6.42 -7.62 -23.63
C GLY A 156 5.56 -8.07 -24.81
N TYR A 157 6.25 -8.68 -25.77
CA TYR A 157 5.71 -9.17 -27.03
C TYR A 157 6.25 -10.57 -27.28
N ASP A 158 5.54 -11.32 -28.11
CA ASP A 158 6.07 -12.52 -28.72
C ASP A 158 5.68 -12.49 -30.20
N TYR A 159 6.55 -13.05 -31.02
CA TYR A 159 6.39 -13.02 -32.46
C TYR A 159 6.92 -14.29 -33.07
N TRP A 160 6.32 -14.65 -34.19
CA TRP A 160 6.76 -15.75 -35.00
C TRP A 160 6.87 -15.30 -36.44
N PHE A 161 7.84 -15.88 -37.14
CA PHE A 161 8.14 -15.54 -38.51
C PHE A 161 8.33 -16.81 -39.31
N GLU A 162 7.59 -16.96 -40.40
CA GLU A 162 7.72 -18.07 -41.34
C GLU A 162 8.55 -17.63 -42.54
N THR A 163 9.69 -18.26 -42.78
CA THR A 163 10.58 -17.93 -43.90
C THR A 163 10.30 -18.73 -45.17
N ASN A 164 9.61 -19.86 -45.06
CA ASN A 164 9.62 -20.90 -46.11
C ASN A 164 8.68 -20.58 -47.29
N ASN A 165 7.53 -19.95 -47.06
CA ASN A 165 6.49 -19.75 -48.09
C ASN A 165 6.09 -18.27 -48.34
N GLY A 166 6.75 -17.30 -47.72
CA GLY A 166 6.37 -15.89 -47.83
C GLY A 166 6.91 -15.05 -46.68
N LEU A 167 6.45 -13.81 -46.57
CA LEU A 167 6.66 -12.90 -45.44
C LEU A 167 5.49 -13.03 -44.45
N ASN A 168 5.30 -14.23 -43.90
CA ASN A 168 4.20 -14.48 -42.95
C ASN A 168 4.71 -14.31 -41.52
N PHE A 169 3.97 -13.58 -40.70
CA PHE A 169 4.35 -13.40 -39.30
C PHE A 169 3.12 -13.32 -38.38
N ASP A 170 3.33 -13.78 -37.15
CA ASP A 170 2.41 -13.58 -36.05
C ASP A 170 3.07 -12.61 -35.06
N PHE A 171 2.39 -11.57 -34.63
CA PHE A 171 2.87 -10.62 -33.63
C PHE A 171 1.80 -10.39 -32.57
N PHE A 172 2.12 -10.64 -31.31
CA PHE A 172 1.12 -10.56 -30.24
C PHE A 172 1.70 -10.04 -28.92
N TYR A 173 0.89 -9.24 -28.24
CA TYR A 173 1.30 -8.48 -27.06
C TYR A 173 0.11 -7.93 -26.27
N ASN A 174 0.36 -7.49 -25.04
CA ASN A 174 -0.62 -6.77 -24.21
C ASN A 174 -0.17 -5.32 -24.00
N ILE A 175 -0.95 -4.36 -24.50
CA ILE A 175 -0.75 -2.94 -24.21
C ILE A 175 -1.33 -2.64 -22.84
N LYS A 176 -0.52 -2.05 -21.95
CA LYS A 176 -0.99 -1.50 -20.68
C LYS A 176 -1.25 -0.01 -20.81
N TYR A 177 -2.42 0.45 -20.37
CA TYR A 177 -2.78 1.86 -20.45
C TYR A 177 -3.60 2.29 -19.23
N ILE A 178 -3.68 3.59 -19.01
CA ILE A 178 -4.44 4.14 -17.90
C ILE A 178 -5.78 4.67 -18.41
N ALA A 179 -6.87 4.30 -17.73
CA ALA A 179 -8.21 4.79 -18.04
C ALA A 179 -8.80 5.55 -16.86
N ARG A 180 -9.65 6.53 -17.16
CA ARG A 180 -10.46 7.20 -16.13
C ARG A 180 -11.65 6.33 -15.74
N THR A 181 -11.85 6.11 -14.45
CA THR A 181 -12.94 5.28 -13.89
C THR A 181 -14.10 6.09 -13.33
N GLY A 182 -13.98 7.43 -13.30
CA GLY A 182 -15.04 8.32 -12.80
C GLY A 182 -15.21 8.31 -11.28
N ARG A 183 -14.26 7.72 -10.53
CA ARG A 183 -14.25 7.73 -9.06
C ARG A 183 -13.69 9.05 -8.51
N ASP A 184 -14.23 9.54 -7.41
CA ASP A 184 -13.84 10.83 -6.83
C ASP A 184 -12.43 10.83 -6.22
N ASN A 185 -12.10 9.83 -5.39
CA ASN A 185 -10.82 9.79 -4.66
C ASN A 185 -9.63 9.30 -5.51
N TRP A 186 -9.90 8.39 -6.46
CA TRP A 186 -8.86 7.82 -7.32
C TRP A 186 -9.39 7.59 -8.73
N PRO A 187 -9.34 8.60 -9.60
CA PRO A 187 -10.05 8.60 -10.88
C PRO A 187 -9.38 7.71 -11.93
N TRP A 188 -8.22 7.12 -11.65
CA TRP A 188 -7.41 6.39 -12.62
C TRP A 188 -7.36 4.90 -12.32
N SER A 189 -7.34 4.06 -13.34
CA SER A 189 -7.09 2.63 -13.18
C SER A 189 -6.32 2.08 -14.37
N GLU A 190 -5.40 1.16 -14.07
CA GLU A 190 -4.68 0.41 -15.09
C GLU A 190 -5.66 -0.53 -15.80
N ARG A 191 -5.61 -0.47 -17.12
CA ARG A 191 -6.34 -1.33 -18.05
C ARG A 191 -5.34 -1.94 -19.03
N LYS A 192 -5.79 -2.96 -19.73
CA LYS A 192 -4.99 -3.62 -20.76
C LYS A 192 -5.83 -3.96 -21.98
N MET A 193 -5.15 -4.02 -23.11
CA MET A 193 -5.70 -4.41 -24.40
C MET A 193 -4.76 -5.46 -25.00
N GLY A 194 -5.31 -6.62 -25.33
CA GLY A 194 -4.55 -7.69 -25.98
C GLY A 194 -4.64 -7.50 -27.49
N VAL A 195 -3.52 -7.60 -28.18
CA VAL A 195 -3.46 -7.46 -29.63
C VAL A 195 -2.71 -8.66 -30.17
N CYS A 196 -3.32 -9.35 -31.13
CA CYS A 196 -2.68 -10.37 -31.93
C CYS A 196 -2.91 -10.03 -33.39
N GLN A 197 -1.83 -9.92 -34.16
CA GLN A 197 -1.85 -9.80 -35.61
C GLN A 197 -1.24 -11.06 -36.22
N LYS A 198 -1.92 -11.59 -37.22
CA LYS A 198 -1.40 -12.60 -38.13
C LYS A 198 -1.39 -12.03 -39.53
N TYR A 199 -0.21 -11.84 -40.09
CA TYR A 199 -0.03 -11.28 -41.43
C TYR A 199 0.31 -12.39 -42.42
N ASP A 200 -0.43 -12.41 -43.52
CA ASP A 200 -0.17 -13.30 -44.64
C ASP A 200 0.20 -12.46 -45.87
N HIS A 201 1.45 -12.58 -46.30
CA HIS A 201 1.98 -11.85 -47.44
C HIS A 201 1.36 -12.32 -48.76
N SER A 202 0.96 -13.60 -48.86
CA SER A 202 0.41 -14.12 -50.13
C SER A 202 -0.92 -13.48 -50.48
N THR A 203 -1.73 -13.16 -49.47
CA THR A 203 -3.03 -12.52 -49.61
C THR A 203 -3.00 -11.02 -49.33
N LEU A 204 -1.84 -10.46 -48.97
CA LEU A 204 -1.66 -9.09 -48.48
C LEU A 204 -2.69 -8.71 -47.40
N SER A 205 -3.05 -9.69 -46.55
CA SER A 205 -4.12 -9.55 -45.59
C SER A 205 -3.63 -9.79 -44.17
N SER A 206 -4.17 -9.01 -43.23
CA SER A 206 -3.93 -9.20 -41.79
C SER A 206 -5.18 -9.72 -41.11
N THR A 207 -5.03 -10.69 -40.21
CA THR A 207 -6.07 -11.07 -39.26
C THR A 207 -5.70 -10.55 -37.88
N TRP A 208 -6.54 -9.69 -37.33
CA TRP A 208 -6.36 -9.03 -36.05
C TRP A 208 -7.34 -9.59 -35.03
N ILE A 209 -6.84 -9.97 -33.86
CA ILE A 209 -7.66 -10.27 -32.68
C ILE A 209 -7.34 -9.20 -31.64
N ILE A 210 -8.33 -8.38 -31.32
CA ILE A 210 -8.20 -7.29 -30.34
C ILE A 210 -9.10 -7.59 -29.15
N VAL A 211 -8.45 -7.83 -28.02
CA VAL A 211 -9.08 -8.12 -26.73
C VAL A 211 -9.19 -6.83 -25.93
N GLN A 212 -10.40 -6.49 -25.51
CA GLN A 212 -10.72 -5.24 -24.83
C GLN A 212 -10.31 -3.98 -25.64
N PRO A 213 -10.94 -3.76 -26.82
CA PRO A 213 -10.55 -2.67 -27.71
C PRO A 213 -10.83 -1.29 -27.11
N THR A 214 -9.82 -0.42 -27.17
CA THR A 214 -9.97 1.02 -26.90
C THR A 214 -10.86 1.68 -27.95
N THR A 215 -11.33 2.90 -27.68
CA THR A 215 -12.12 3.68 -28.65
C THR A 215 -11.35 3.91 -29.95
N PHE A 216 -10.04 4.08 -29.87
CA PHE A 216 -9.16 4.19 -31.03
C PHE A 216 -9.01 2.85 -31.77
N ALA A 217 -8.79 1.75 -31.04
CA ALA A 217 -8.66 0.42 -31.66
C ALA A 217 -9.90 -0.02 -32.44
N ARG A 218 -11.11 0.44 -32.03
CA ARG A 218 -12.36 0.20 -32.78
C ARG A 218 -12.41 0.91 -34.14
N ARG A 219 -11.62 1.97 -34.33
CA ARG A 219 -11.51 2.71 -35.60
C ARG A 219 -10.34 2.25 -36.46
N LEU A 220 -9.55 1.29 -35.96
CA LEU A 220 -8.40 0.76 -36.70
C LEU A 220 -8.79 0.23 -38.09
N PRO A 221 -9.93 -0.46 -38.29
CA PRO A 221 -10.31 -1.00 -39.61
C PRO A 221 -10.51 0.10 -40.66
N GLU A 222 -10.94 1.29 -40.24
CA GLU A 222 -11.09 2.47 -41.12
C GLU A 222 -9.74 3.05 -41.57
N LEU A 223 -8.65 2.76 -40.83
CA LEU A 223 -7.31 3.34 -41.04
C LEU A 223 -6.35 2.38 -41.75
N VAL A 224 -6.60 1.07 -41.68
CA VAL A 224 -5.64 0.02 -42.12
C VAL A 224 -5.47 -0.04 -43.63
N SER A 225 -6.42 0.45 -44.42
CA SER A 225 -6.28 0.52 -45.89
C SER A 225 -5.15 1.42 -46.37
N SER A 226 -4.67 2.34 -45.53
CA SER A 226 -3.68 3.36 -45.90
C SER A 226 -2.32 3.17 -45.22
N CYS A 227 -2.18 2.18 -44.32
CA CYS A 227 -1.00 2.05 -43.47
C CYS A 227 -0.40 0.63 -43.51
N THR A 228 0.91 0.53 -43.30
CA THR A 228 1.57 -0.77 -43.12
C THR A 228 1.12 -1.44 -41.79
N PRO A 229 1.20 -2.77 -41.69
CA PRO A 229 0.98 -3.53 -40.45
C PRO A 229 1.63 -2.91 -39.21
N VAL A 230 2.90 -2.50 -39.31
CA VAL A 230 3.68 -1.94 -38.20
C VAL A 230 3.16 -0.57 -37.78
N ILE A 231 2.80 0.30 -38.73
CA ILE A 231 2.26 1.64 -38.44
C ILE A 231 0.95 1.55 -37.66
N SER A 232 0.11 0.57 -37.98
CA SER A 232 -1.14 0.32 -37.25
C SER A 232 -0.87 0.03 -35.77
N HIS A 233 0.16 -0.75 -35.45
CA HIS A 233 0.58 -1.00 -34.07
C HIS A 233 1.11 0.25 -33.37
N ILE A 234 1.92 1.06 -34.07
CA ILE A 234 2.45 2.32 -33.53
C ILE A 234 1.30 3.24 -33.13
N HIS A 235 0.30 3.42 -33.98
CA HIS A 235 -0.86 4.24 -33.68
C HIS A 235 -1.68 3.75 -32.48
N LEU A 236 -1.82 2.42 -32.30
CA LEU A 236 -2.46 1.87 -31.10
C LEU A 236 -1.71 2.30 -29.83
N LEU A 237 -0.37 2.20 -29.82
CA LEU A 237 0.46 2.62 -28.68
C LEU A 237 0.43 4.14 -28.48
N GLU A 238 0.57 4.93 -29.54
CA GLU A 238 0.50 6.39 -29.51
C GLU A 238 -0.82 6.89 -28.92
N SER A 239 -1.94 6.24 -29.26
CA SER A 239 -3.26 6.59 -28.73
C SER A 239 -3.32 6.55 -27.20
N THR A 240 -2.47 5.73 -26.56
CA THR A 240 -2.41 5.60 -25.09
C THR A 240 -1.53 6.65 -24.43
N LEU A 241 -0.60 7.30 -25.15
CA LEU A 241 0.34 8.27 -24.57
C LEU A 241 -0.36 9.44 -23.88
N ARG A 242 -1.49 9.91 -24.43
CA ARG A 242 -2.26 11.01 -23.83
C ARG A 242 -2.74 10.65 -22.42
N SER A 243 -3.18 9.40 -22.23
CA SER A 243 -3.64 8.91 -20.93
C SER A 243 -2.49 8.77 -19.92
N TRP A 244 -1.34 8.28 -20.37
CA TRP A 244 -0.12 8.17 -19.56
C TRP A 244 0.38 9.52 -19.08
N LYS A 245 0.51 10.51 -19.98
CA LYS A 245 0.95 11.86 -19.62
C LYS A 245 0.03 12.51 -18.58
N ALA A 246 -1.28 12.38 -18.74
CA ALA A 246 -2.25 12.91 -17.78
C ALA A 246 -2.18 12.21 -16.42
N TYR A 247 -1.96 10.90 -16.39
CA TYR A 247 -1.79 10.13 -15.16
C TYR A 247 -0.50 10.46 -14.43
N LEU A 248 0.64 10.52 -15.13
CA LEU A 248 1.93 10.90 -14.55
C LEU A 248 1.88 12.31 -13.97
N LYS A 249 1.24 13.25 -14.67
CA LYS A 249 1.05 14.60 -14.15
C LYS A 249 0.24 14.61 -12.86
N TYR A 250 -0.83 13.82 -12.81
CA TYR A 250 -1.64 13.66 -11.61
C TYR A 250 -0.84 13.08 -10.44
N LEU A 251 -0.06 12.02 -10.65
CA LEU A 251 0.82 11.44 -9.63
C LEU A 251 1.84 12.45 -9.12
N GLU A 252 2.44 13.23 -10.02
CA GLU A 252 3.40 14.27 -9.65
C GLU A 252 2.78 15.31 -8.71
N THR A 253 1.59 15.82 -9.04
CA THR A 253 0.87 16.77 -8.18
C THR A 253 0.55 16.14 -6.81
N GLN A 254 0.12 14.88 -6.79
CA GLN A 254 -0.19 14.16 -5.55
C GLN A 254 1.05 13.93 -4.67
N VAL A 255 2.21 13.64 -5.26
CA VAL A 255 3.48 13.51 -4.54
C VAL A 255 3.98 14.86 -4.03
N GLN A 256 3.85 15.91 -4.84
CA GLN A 256 4.24 17.26 -4.43
C GLN A 256 3.43 17.75 -3.24
N GLU A 257 2.12 17.50 -3.23
CA GLU A 257 1.24 17.87 -2.12
C GLU A 257 1.59 17.11 -0.84
N ASP A 258 1.77 15.79 -0.91
CA ASP A 258 2.19 15.00 0.27
C ASP A 258 3.55 15.45 0.81
N ASN A 259 4.52 15.70 -0.08
CA ASN A 259 5.82 16.23 0.32
C ASN A 259 5.71 17.60 0.98
N ARG A 260 4.77 18.46 0.53
CA ARG A 260 4.53 19.76 1.15
C ARG A 260 3.91 19.60 2.54
N GLN A 261 2.87 18.78 2.65
CA GLN A 261 2.17 18.52 3.91
C GLN A 261 3.10 17.91 4.96
N ALA A 262 3.88 16.91 4.55
CA ALA A 262 4.80 16.24 5.45
C ALA A 262 5.93 17.18 5.92
N ARG A 263 6.46 18.06 5.04
CA ARG A 263 7.42 19.11 5.45
C ARG A 263 6.81 20.11 6.44
N LEU A 264 5.57 20.52 6.24
CA LEU A 264 4.87 21.42 7.16
C LEU A 264 4.61 20.73 8.51
N ALA A 265 4.22 19.46 8.52
CA ALA A 265 4.06 18.67 9.72
C ALA A 265 5.38 18.59 10.50
N THR A 266 6.49 18.27 9.82
CA THR A 266 7.82 18.29 10.45
C THR A 266 8.19 19.69 10.95
N TYR A 267 7.94 20.75 10.20
CA TYR A 267 8.21 22.12 10.66
C TYR A 267 7.43 22.49 11.92
N ASN A 268 6.14 22.13 11.97
CA ASN A 268 5.28 22.36 13.13
C ASN A 268 5.70 21.50 14.33
N GLU A 269 6.21 20.28 14.12
CA GLU A 269 6.84 19.49 15.19
C GLU A 269 8.16 20.13 15.67
N LEU A 270 8.89 20.81 14.79
CA LEU A 270 10.13 21.48 15.18
C LEU A 270 9.89 22.69 16.11
N HIS A 271 8.80 23.44 15.89
CA HIS A 271 8.54 24.76 16.52
C HIS A 271 7.26 24.85 17.37
N GLY A 272 6.38 23.86 17.33
CA GLY A 272 5.07 23.87 18.00
C GLY A 272 4.97 22.88 19.15
N ASN A 273 4.06 23.14 20.09
CA ASN A 273 3.86 22.36 21.32
C ASN A 273 2.89 21.16 21.15
N THR A 274 2.57 20.79 19.91
CA THR A 274 1.51 19.81 19.59
C THR A 274 2.11 18.50 19.10
N GLN A 275 1.71 17.38 19.72
CA GLN A 275 2.05 16.03 19.26
C GLN A 275 1.40 15.74 17.89
N SER A 276 2.15 16.02 16.82
CA SER A 276 1.70 15.84 15.42
C SER A 276 2.23 14.54 14.77
N PHE A 277 2.76 13.61 15.57
CA PHE A 277 3.39 12.36 15.09
C PHE A 277 2.45 11.52 14.20
N ALA A 278 1.16 11.49 14.54
CA ALA A 278 0.15 10.79 13.75
C ALA A 278 0.02 11.36 12.31
N ILE A 279 0.13 12.68 12.16
CA ILE A 279 0.02 13.39 10.87
C ILE A 279 1.28 13.14 10.02
N THR A 280 2.46 13.12 10.67
CA THR A 280 3.72 12.81 10.00
C THR A 280 3.74 11.36 9.51
N CYS A 281 3.28 10.41 10.35
CA CYS A 281 3.18 9.00 9.99
C CYS A 281 2.21 8.77 8.82
N SER A 282 1.00 9.36 8.86
CA SER A 282 0.02 9.22 7.77
C SER A 282 0.53 9.81 6.45
N SER A 283 1.28 10.91 6.51
CA SER A 283 1.87 11.54 5.32
C SER A 283 2.97 10.67 4.71
N ILE A 284 3.80 10.04 5.54
CA ILE A 284 4.82 9.07 5.09
C ILE A 284 4.16 7.83 4.46
N GLN A 285 3.08 7.31 5.06
CA GLN A 285 2.31 6.18 4.52
C GLN A 285 1.67 6.51 3.16
N SER A 286 1.05 7.69 3.03
CA SER A 286 0.48 8.15 1.76
C SER A 286 1.55 8.29 0.68
N LEU A 287 2.71 8.87 1.01
CA LEU A 287 3.83 8.98 0.09
C LEU A 287 4.38 7.61 -0.33
N GLN A 288 4.48 6.66 0.60
CA GLN A 288 4.88 5.28 0.32
C GLN A 288 3.91 4.59 -0.65
N HIS A 289 2.60 4.74 -0.42
CA HIS A 289 1.58 4.23 -1.34
C HIS A 289 1.73 4.83 -2.75
N LYS A 290 1.99 6.13 -2.85
CA LYS A 290 2.24 6.80 -4.13
C LYS A 290 3.51 6.28 -4.80
N CYS A 291 4.59 6.02 -4.06
CA CYS A 291 5.80 5.38 -4.59
C CYS A 291 5.49 4.00 -5.22
N GLU A 292 4.64 3.18 -4.60
CA GLU A 292 4.23 1.88 -5.16
C GLU A 292 3.44 2.05 -6.46
N LEU A 293 2.55 3.04 -6.53
CA LEU A 293 1.78 3.35 -7.73
C LEU A 293 2.66 3.85 -8.88
N ILE A 294 3.67 4.66 -8.57
CA ILE A 294 4.67 5.13 -9.54
C ILE A 294 5.50 3.95 -10.03
N HIS A 295 5.92 3.06 -9.14
CA HIS A 295 6.66 1.87 -9.52
C HIS A 295 5.85 0.98 -10.49
N LYS A 296 4.54 0.79 -10.23
CA LYS A 296 3.64 0.09 -11.15
C LYS A 296 3.53 0.78 -12.52
N ALA A 297 3.53 2.12 -12.54
CA ALA A 297 3.54 2.89 -13.78
C ALA A 297 4.83 2.66 -14.58
N ILE A 298 5.99 2.68 -13.92
CA ILE A 298 7.31 2.40 -14.55
C ILE A 298 7.31 1.01 -15.19
N LEU A 299 6.87 -0.03 -14.47
CA LEU A 299 6.79 -1.39 -15.00
C LEU A 299 5.88 -1.49 -16.24
N SER A 300 4.75 -0.77 -16.23
CA SER A 300 3.81 -0.74 -17.35
C SER A 300 4.35 0.01 -18.57
N LEU A 301 5.01 1.14 -18.35
CA LEU A 301 5.67 1.91 -19.41
C LEU A 301 6.81 1.12 -20.03
N ARG A 302 7.66 0.49 -19.20
CA ARG A 302 8.72 -0.41 -19.64
C ARG A 302 8.18 -1.54 -20.51
N SER A 303 7.09 -2.18 -20.10
CA SER A 303 6.42 -3.20 -20.92
C SER A 303 6.01 -2.69 -22.30
N ASN A 304 5.47 -1.47 -22.39
CA ASN A 304 5.10 -0.87 -23.67
C ASN A 304 6.33 -0.51 -24.53
N ILE A 305 7.43 -0.11 -23.90
CA ILE A 305 8.72 0.13 -24.57
C ILE A 305 9.26 -1.17 -25.18
N GLU A 306 9.23 -2.28 -24.43
CA GLU A 306 9.65 -3.60 -24.96
C GLU A 306 8.84 -3.99 -26.21
N ILE A 307 7.54 -3.68 -26.25
CA ILE A 307 6.70 -3.91 -27.44
C ILE A 307 7.18 -3.07 -28.62
N LEU A 308 7.50 -1.79 -28.40
CA LEU A 308 8.02 -0.90 -29.46
C LEU A 308 9.39 -1.37 -29.98
N VAL A 309 10.27 -1.85 -29.09
CA VAL A 309 11.53 -2.50 -29.46
C VAL A 309 11.27 -3.77 -30.30
N GLY A 310 10.26 -4.56 -29.94
CA GLY A 310 9.83 -5.71 -30.74
C GLY A 310 9.32 -5.35 -32.13
N LEU A 311 8.56 -4.27 -32.24
CA LEU A 311 8.11 -3.73 -33.52
C LEU A 311 9.29 -3.26 -34.37
N GLN A 312 10.32 -2.64 -33.77
CA GLN A 312 11.54 -2.24 -34.47
C GLN A 312 12.30 -3.44 -35.04
N LEU A 313 12.39 -4.53 -34.26
CA LEU A 313 12.99 -5.78 -34.71
C LEU A 313 12.20 -6.40 -35.87
N LEU A 314 10.86 -6.44 -35.75
CA LEU A 314 9.98 -6.93 -36.79
C LEU A 314 10.12 -6.11 -38.08
N GLU A 315 10.11 -4.78 -37.96
CA GLU A 315 10.28 -3.87 -39.08
C GLU A 315 11.64 -4.08 -39.78
N THR A 316 12.71 -4.24 -39.00
CA THR A 316 14.05 -4.52 -39.53
C THR A 316 14.08 -5.86 -40.26
N LYS A 317 13.48 -6.91 -39.70
CA LYS A 317 13.38 -8.23 -40.36
C LYS A 317 12.58 -8.18 -41.65
N ILE A 318 11.43 -7.51 -41.64
CA ILE A 318 10.63 -7.28 -42.83
C ILE A 318 11.48 -6.57 -43.89
N ARG A 319 12.15 -5.46 -43.52
CA ARG A 319 13.05 -4.72 -44.41
C ARG A 319 14.16 -5.57 -45.00
N THR A 320 14.85 -6.37 -44.17
CA THR A 320 15.94 -7.25 -44.65
C THR A 320 15.42 -8.23 -45.70
N ILE A 321 14.29 -8.88 -45.45
CA ILE A 321 13.73 -9.88 -46.37
C ILE A 321 13.15 -9.24 -47.62
N THR A 322 12.49 -8.08 -47.51
CA THR A 322 12.01 -7.33 -48.67
C THR A 322 13.18 -6.82 -49.52
N ASN A 323 14.27 -6.39 -48.91
CA ASN A 323 15.46 -5.91 -49.63
C ASN A 323 16.19 -7.06 -50.36
N ILE A 324 16.29 -8.24 -49.72
CA ILE A 324 16.80 -9.46 -50.38
C ILE A 324 15.96 -9.82 -51.59
N ARG A 325 14.62 -9.71 -51.49
CA ARG A 325 13.70 -10.08 -52.56
C ARG A 325 13.53 -9.00 -53.63
N ASN A 326 13.71 -7.72 -53.28
CA ASN A 326 13.55 -6.60 -54.20
C ASN A 326 14.41 -5.37 -53.79
N PRO A 327 15.66 -5.25 -54.29
CA PRO A 327 16.61 -4.22 -53.88
C PRO A 327 16.30 -2.80 -54.38
N GLN A 328 15.26 -2.61 -55.20
CA GLN A 328 14.88 -1.30 -55.75
C GLN A 328 13.82 -0.55 -54.92
N TRP A 329 13.31 -1.15 -53.84
CA TRP A 329 12.31 -0.52 -52.98
C TRP A 329 12.94 0.53 -52.05
N PRO A 330 12.47 1.80 -52.04
CA PRO A 330 13.00 2.82 -51.15
C PRO A 330 12.72 2.46 -49.69
N VAL A 331 13.80 2.19 -48.97
CA VAL A 331 13.83 1.89 -47.53
C VAL A 331 13.64 3.19 -46.75
N SER A 332 12.47 3.83 -46.84
CA SER A 332 12.17 4.98 -45.98
C SER A 332 11.95 4.48 -44.56
N SER A 333 12.84 4.85 -43.62
CA SER A 333 12.67 4.58 -42.19
C SER A 333 11.51 5.43 -41.67
N ASP A 334 10.51 4.80 -41.04
CA ASP A 334 9.43 5.57 -40.45
C ASP A 334 9.89 6.15 -39.11
N GLN A 335 10.14 7.45 -39.10
CA GLN A 335 10.56 8.20 -37.90
C GLN A 335 9.52 8.11 -36.76
N ARG A 336 8.26 7.73 -37.05
CA ARG A 336 7.20 7.62 -36.05
C ARG A 336 7.52 6.60 -34.96
N LEU A 337 8.14 5.47 -35.31
CA LEU A 337 8.51 4.46 -34.31
C LEU A 337 9.52 5.02 -33.31
N GLU A 338 10.54 5.72 -33.80
CA GLU A 338 11.57 6.36 -32.98
C GLU A 338 10.98 7.47 -32.09
N VAL A 339 10.08 8.28 -32.64
CA VAL A 339 9.38 9.34 -31.89
C VAL A 339 8.46 8.77 -30.82
N CYS A 340 7.74 7.68 -31.12
CA CYS A 340 6.87 6.99 -30.17
C CYS A 340 7.70 6.34 -29.05
N LEU A 341 8.77 5.63 -29.39
CA LEU A 341 9.73 5.05 -28.45
C LEU A 341 10.30 6.13 -27.53
N SER A 342 10.79 7.24 -28.09
CA SER A 342 11.29 8.38 -27.33
C SER A 342 10.23 8.94 -26.37
N SER A 343 8.98 9.08 -26.83
CA SER A 343 7.87 9.57 -25.99
C SER A 343 7.56 8.68 -24.79
N PHE A 344 7.61 7.35 -24.96
CA PHE A 344 7.43 6.40 -23.86
C PHE A 344 8.64 6.39 -22.93
N THR A 345 9.87 6.41 -23.46
CA THR A 345 11.10 6.48 -22.66
C THR A 345 11.15 7.73 -21.81
N MET A 346 10.81 8.90 -22.37
CA MET A 346 10.70 10.16 -21.61
C MET A 346 9.65 10.05 -20.48
N SER A 347 8.52 9.39 -20.76
CA SER A 347 7.48 9.18 -19.75
C SER A 347 7.93 8.23 -18.63
N GLN A 348 8.72 7.20 -18.96
CA GLN A 348 9.32 6.29 -17.97
C GLN A 348 10.35 7.03 -17.11
N GLN A 349 11.26 7.77 -17.72
CA GLN A 349 12.28 8.56 -17.01
C GLN A 349 11.64 9.59 -16.08
N TRP A 350 10.58 10.29 -16.52
CA TRP A 350 9.84 11.20 -15.64
C TRP A 350 9.26 10.48 -14.41
N ALA A 351 8.74 9.26 -14.59
CA ALA A 351 8.24 8.46 -13.48
C ALA A 351 9.35 7.99 -12.53
N GLU A 352 10.52 7.61 -13.07
CA GLU A 352 11.72 7.24 -12.29
C GLU A 352 12.25 8.41 -11.46
N ASP A 353 12.42 9.59 -12.08
CA ASP A 353 12.84 10.81 -11.39
C ASP A 353 11.84 11.23 -10.29
N MET A 354 10.55 11.06 -10.55
CA MET A 354 9.51 11.30 -9.54
C MET A 354 9.62 10.31 -8.38
N LEU A 355 9.86 9.03 -8.66
CA LEU A 355 10.02 7.99 -7.64
C LEU A 355 11.24 8.26 -6.76
N ASP A 356 12.37 8.62 -7.37
CA ASP A 356 13.61 8.89 -6.63
C ASP A 356 13.46 10.13 -5.74
N ARG A 357 12.84 11.20 -6.24
CA ARG A 357 12.53 12.39 -5.43
C ARG A 357 11.59 12.06 -4.28
N ALA A 358 10.55 11.24 -4.51
CA ALA A 358 9.62 10.82 -3.46
C ALA A 358 10.31 9.96 -2.39
N LYS A 359 11.17 9.02 -2.80
CA LYS A 359 11.96 8.19 -1.87
C LYS A 359 12.95 9.01 -1.05
N GLN A 360 13.65 9.95 -1.69
CA GLN A 360 14.58 10.86 -1.00
C GLN A 360 13.84 11.70 0.06
N ALA A 361 12.69 12.27 -0.30
CA ALA A 361 11.85 13.01 0.64
C ALA A 361 11.39 12.13 1.81
N SER A 362 10.90 10.91 1.53
CA SER A 362 10.49 9.94 2.57
C SER A 362 11.64 9.58 3.51
N SER A 363 12.84 9.34 2.98
CA SER A 363 14.05 9.03 3.76
C SER A 363 14.44 10.18 4.68
N LEU A 364 14.47 11.41 4.16
CA LEU A 364 14.76 12.61 4.94
C LEU A 364 13.76 12.79 6.08
N MET A 365 12.46 12.61 5.80
CA MET A 365 11.41 12.74 6.81
C MET A 365 11.52 11.68 7.91
N LYS A 366 11.76 10.42 7.55
CA LYS A 366 12.04 9.36 8.52
C LYS A 366 13.28 9.69 9.38
N GLY A 367 14.33 10.21 8.78
CA GLY A 367 15.54 10.64 9.50
C GLY A 367 15.28 11.76 10.50
N LEU A 368 14.47 12.77 10.12
CA LEU A 368 14.09 13.87 11.00
C LEU A 368 13.23 13.41 12.17
N VAL A 369 12.24 12.55 11.92
CA VAL A 369 11.39 11.95 12.96
C VAL A 369 12.24 11.15 13.96
N ASN A 370 13.09 10.25 13.47
CA ASN A 370 13.96 9.43 14.34
C ASN A 370 14.94 10.29 15.15
N SER A 371 15.48 11.35 14.55
CA SER A 371 16.36 12.30 15.26
C SER A 371 15.63 12.99 16.41
N ARG A 372 14.36 13.38 16.20
CA ARG A 372 13.52 13.97 17.24
C ARG A 372 13.14 12.98 18.32
N GLU A 373 12.80 11.75 17.98
CA GLU A 373 12.58 10.69 18.98
C GLU A 373 13.82 10.51 19.87
N SER A 374 15.01 10.47 19.27
CA SER A 374 16.27 10.39 20.01
C SER A 374 16.49 11.60 20.94
N GLN A 375 16.22 12.82 20.47
CA GLN A 375 16.34 14.03 21.29
C GLN A 375 15.34 14.04 22.46
N ALA A 376 14.08 13.64 22.22
CA ALA A 376 13.06 13.57 23.26
C ALA A 376 13.44 12.53 24.33
N LEU A 377 13.99 11.38 23.92
CA LEU A 377 14.49 10.36 24.84
C LEU A 377 15.65 10.88 25.69
N ILE A 378 16.61 11.59 25.09
CA ILE A 378 17.73 12.21 25.83
C ILE A 378 17.21 13.25 26.82
N PHE A 379 16.31 14.13 26.40
CA PHE A 379 15.72 15.16 27.28
C PHE A 379 14.93 14.54 28.45
N ASN A 380 14.14 13.50 28.18
CA ASN A 380 13.43 12.79 29.24
C ASN A 380 14.41 12.09 30.20
N ALA A 381 15.46 11.46 29.68
CA ALA A 381 16.48 10.83 30.52
C ALA A 381 17.22 11.86 31.39
N THR A 382 17.60 13.03 30.85
CA THR A 382 18.24 14.09 31.64
C THR A 382 17.29 14.68 32.67
N SER A 383 16.01 14.86 32.34
CA SER A 383 14.99 15.34 33.27
C SER A 383 14.76 14.35 34.42
N ILE A 384 14.69 13.05 34.12
CA ILE A 384 14.60 11.98 35.14
C ILE A 384 15.85 11.99 36.03
N ASN A 385 17.05 12.06 35.44
CA ASN A 385 18.29 12.11 36.21
C ASN A 385 18.33 13.33 37.14
N ARG A 386 17.85 14.49 36.67
CA ARG A 386 17.72 15.69 37.49
C ARG A 386 16.72 15.52 38.62
N LEU A 387 15.55 14.94 38.36
CA LEU A 387 14.55 14.62 39.39
C LEU A 387 15.09 13.65 40.44
N VAL A 388 15.88 12.66 40.03
CA VAL A 388 16.55 11.73 40.95
C VAL A 388 17.55 12.46 41.84
N GLU A 389 18.32 13.42 41.29
CA GLU A 389 19.27 14.22 42.08
C GLU A 389 18.54 15.17 43.06
N GLU A 390 17.49 15.87 42.60
CA GLU A 390 16.64 16.70 43.47
C GLU A 390 15.98 15.86 44.58
N SER A 391 15.44 14.67 44.24
CA SER A 391 14.85 13.75 45.22
C SER A 391 15.89 13.22 46.23
N LYS A 392 17.14 13.03 45.82
CA LYS A 392 18.22 12.65 46.74
C LYS A 392 18.54 13.77 47.72
N GLN A 393 18.54 15.03 47.26
CA GLN A 393 18.72 16.20 48.13
C GLN A 393 17.55 16.34 49.11
N ASP A 394 16.31 16.24 48.64
CA ASP A 394 15.12 16.24 49.51
C ASP A 394 15.17 15.10 50.54
N GLY A 395 15.63 13.91 50.13
CA GLY A 395 15.86 12.79 51.02
C GLY A 395 16.88 13.10 52.12
N GLN A 396 17.97 13.80 51.82
CA GLN A 396 18.96 14.23 52.81
C GLN A 396 18.38 15.29 53.77
N VAL A 397 17.69 16.29 53.24
CA VAL A 397 17.02 17.32 54.05
C VAL A 397 15.98 16.68 54.99
N MET A 398 15.20 15.73 54.50
CA MET A 398 14.22 14.97 55.30
C MET A 398 14.87 14.15 56.41
N LEU A 399 16.03 13.54 56.13
CA LEU A 399 16.82 12.84 57.15
C LEU A 399 17.31 13.80 58.24
N ASP A 400 17.76 15.00 57.87
CA ASP A 400 18.25 15.97 58.83
C ASP A 400 17.12 16.60 59.65
N ILE A 401 15.96 16.88 59.04
CA ILE A 401 14.73 17.25 59.74
C ILE A 401 14.32 16.15 60.72
N SER A 402 14.37 14.88 60.31
CA SER A 402 14.02 13.75 61.19
C SER A 402 14.99 13.62 62.37
N LYS A 403 16.29 13.85 62.16
CA LYS A 403 17.29 13.89 63.25
C LYS A 403 17.03 15.05 64.21
N ALA A 404 16.76 16.26 63.68
CA ALA A 404 16.44 17.43 64.48
C ALA A 404 15.16 17.21 65.30
N THR A 405 14.10 16.72 64.67
CA THR A 405 12.83 16.37 65.33
C THR A 405 13.01 15.32 66.42
N LYS A 406 13.87 14.30 66.19
CA LYS A 406 14.22 13.31 67.21
C LYS A 406 14.94 13.95 68.40
N LYS A 407 15.87 14.88 68.14
CA LYS A 407 16.58 15.63 69.19
C LYS A 407 15.60 16.52 69.97
N ASP A 408 14.74 17.26 69.30
CA ASP A 408 13.73 18.11 69.93
C ASP A 408 12.76 17.29 70.79
N SER A 409 12.29 16.15 70.27
CA SER A 409 11.48 15.20 71.04
C SER A 409 12.20 14.71 72.30
N SER A 410 13.53 14.48 72.23
CA SER A 410 14.33 14.09 73.39
C SER A 410 14.49 15.20 74.43
N ILE A 411 14.58 16.47 73.99
CA ILE A 411 14.65 17.64 74.87
C ILE A 411 13.29 17.86 75.53
N MET A 412 12.20 17.84 74.75
CA MET A 412 10.84 17.97 75.24
C MET A 412 10.52 16.89 76.28
N ARG A 413 10.95 15.64 76.03
CA ARG A 413 10.83 14.55 77.01
C ARG A 413 11.57 14.82 78.31
N ARG A 414 12.78 15.40 78.26
CA ARG A 414 13.54 15.75 79.48
C ARG A 414 12.85 16.87 80.27
N VAL A 415 12.36 17.91 79.59
CA VAL A 415 11.59 19.00 80.23
C VAL A 415 10.31 18.47 80.89
N ALA A 416 9.58 17.59 80.20
CA ALA A 416 8.41 16.93 80.75
C ALA A 416 8.74 16.10 82.00
N ILE A 417 9.86 15.35 82.00
CA ILE A 417 10.29 14.60 83.19
C ILE A 417 10.58 15.55 84.36
N VAL A 418 11.31 16.65 84.13
CA VAL A 418 11.64 17.63 85.19
C VAL A 418 10.38 18.28 85.77
N THR A 419 9.44 18.69 84.92
CA THR A 419 8.17 19.30 85.37
C THR A 419 7.31 18.32 86.17
N VAL A 420 7.20 17.06 85.74
CA VAL A 420 6.45 16.04 86.49
C VAL A 420 7.07 15.76 87.87
N ILE A 421 8.40 15.83 88.01
CA ILE A 421 9.06 15.67 89.32
C ILE A 421 8.80 16.87 90.24
N TYR A 422 8.71 18.08 89.70
CA TYR A 422 8.56 19.31 90.48
C TYR A 422 7.11 19.56 90.92
N LEU A 423 6.13 19.12 90.12
CA LEU A 423 4.69 19.34 90.33
C LEU A 423 4.19 18.95 91.74
N PRO A 424 4.54 17.78 92.31
CA PRO A 424 4.09 17.37 93.65
C PRO A 424 4.61 18.29 94.75
N GLY A 425 5.88 18.71 94.65
CA GLY A 425 6.51 19.60 95.61
C GLY A 425 5.85 20.96 95.62
N THR A 426 5.63 21.55 94.45
CA THR A 426 4.95 22.86 94.32
C THR A 426 3.51 22.82 94.82
N PHE A 427 2.76 21.74 94.54
CA PHE A 427 1.39 21.56 95.03
C PHE A 427 1.33 21.52 96.56
N VAL A 428 2.22 20.76 97.20
CA VAL A 428 2.27 20.71 98.66
C VAL A 428 2.77 22.04 99.24
N ALA A 429 3.77 22.68 98.64
CA ALA A 429 4.25 24.00 99.07
C ALA A 429 3.15 25.07 99.01
N THR A 430 2.36 25.10 97.93
CA THR A 430 1.21 26.00 97.80
C THR A 430 0.11 25.66 98.81
N LEU A 431 -0.24 24.39 98.99
CA LEU A 431 -1.21 23.95 100.01
C LEU A 431 -0.82 24.42 101.42
N PHE A 432 0.45 24.25 101.81
CA PHE A 432 0.95 24.69 103.12
C PHE A 432 1.05 26.23 103.23
N SER A 433 1.32 26.93 102.12
CA SER A 433 1.35 28.40 102.08
C SER A 433 -0.02 29.06 102.26
N THR A 434 -1.13 28.37 101.97
CA THR A 434 -2.49 28.92 102.12
C THR A 434 -2.98 28.98 103.58
N GLY A 435 -2.15 28.62 104.55
CA GLY A 435 -2.48 28.68 105.98
C GLY A 435 -3.42 27.58 106.48
N PHE A 436 -3.88 26.68 105.60
CA PHE A 436 -4.80 25.59 105.94
C PHE A 436 -4.25 24.63 107.01
N VAL A 437 -2.93 24.37 106.99
CA VAL A 437 -2.25 23.47 107.95
C VAL A 437 -1.99 24.14 109.30
N ASN A 438 -2.04 25.48 109.40
CA ASN A 438 -1.94 26.18 110.68
C ASN A 438 -3.22 26.02 111.53
N MET A 439 -4.39 25.85 110.91
CA MET A 439 -5.65 25.72 111.65
C MET A 439 -5.79 24.39 112.40
N SER A 440 -5.14 23.31 111.96
CA SER A 440 -5.29 21.98 112.58
C SER A 440 -4.31 21.68 113.73
N LEU A 441 -3.39 22.60 114.06
CA LEU A 441 -2.36 22.41 115.10
C LEU A 441 -2.49 23.38 116.28
N THR A 442 -3.58 24.16 116.35
CA THR A 442 -3.77 25.20 117.38
C THR A 442 -4.37 24.66 118.70
N GLU A 443 -4.77 23.39 118.78
CA GLU A 443 -5.37 22.82 120.01
C GLU A 443 -4.37 22.24 121.03
N ALA A 444 -3.05 22.31 120.80
CA ALA A 444 -2.05 21.93 121.80
C ALA A 444 -1.02 23.05 122.06
N THR A 445 -0.92 23.42 123.33
CA THR A 445 -0.24 24.57 123.91
C THR A 445 1.30 24.59 123.80
N LEU A 446 1.84 25.82 123.71
CA LEU A 446 3.21 26.29 124.01
C LEU A 446 4.37 25.78 123.14
N ASP A 447 4.75 26.63 122.16
CA ASP A 447 6.10 27.05 121.74
C ASP A 447 6.16 27.23 120.21
N VAL A 448 6.24 28.49 119.76
CA VAL A 448 6.21 28.87 118.33
C VAL A 448 7.36 28.19 117.55
N ARG A 449 8.44 27.84 118.25
CA ARG A 449 9.61 27.16 117.68
C ARG A 449 9.41 25.66 117.45
N HIS A 450 8.52 25.01 118.21
CA HIS A 450 8.27 23.56 118.08
C HIS A 450 7.26 23.26 116.96
N ASN A 451 6.24 24.10 116.80
CA ASN A 451 5.23 23.94 115.74
C ASN A 451 5.81 24.12 114.33
N SER A 452 6.77 25.02 114.15
CA SER A 452 7.46 25.18 112.85
C SER A 452 8.31 23.95 112.48
N VAL A 453 8.88 23.26 113.46
CA VAL A 453 9.67 22.03 113.23
C VAL A 453 8.77 20.86 112.88
N VAL A 454 7.64 20.69 113.57
CA VAL A 454 6.66 19.63 113.28
C VAL A 454 6.03 19.84 111.89
N GLN A 455 5.67 21.07 111.55
CA GLN A 455 5.15 21.40 110.20
C GLN A 455 6.18 21.18 109.10
N ALA A 456 7.46 21.47 109.34
CA ALA A 456 8.53 21.15 108.40
C ALA A 456 8.69 19.64 108.18
N TRP A 457 8.57 18.82 109.24
CA TRP A 457 8.61 17.35 109.13
C TRP A 457 7.39 16.79 108.40
N VAL A 458 6.18 17.28 108.68
CA VAL A 458 4.95 16.85 107.98
C VAL A 458 5.00 17.26 106.49
N TYR A 459 5.43 18.49 106.18
CA TYR A 459 5.69 18.93 104.81
C TYR A 459 6.65 17.99 104.09
N THR A 460 7.76 17.64 104.73
CA THR A 460 8.81 16.78 104.16
C THR A 460 8.30 15.35 103.90
N LEU A 461 7.53 14.78 104.83
CA LEU A 461 6.96 13.44 104.66
C LEU A 461 5.88 13.40 103.57
N VAL A 462 4.99 14.39 103.53
CA VAL A 462 3.91 14.46 102.52
C VAL A 462 4.49 14.69 101.12
N THR A 463 5.47 15.58 100.98
CA THR A 463 6.16 15.82 99.70
C THR A 463 6.89 14.57 99.20
N ILE A 464 7.64 13.87 100.07
CA ILE A 464 8.33 12.62 99.70
C ILE A 464 7.31 11.54 99.32
N GLY A 465 6.21 11.42 100.06
CA GLY A 465 5.14 10.46 99.76
C GLY A 465 4.49 10.73 98.40
N LEU A 466 4.13 11.98 98.11
CA LEU A 466 3.52 12.36 96.83
C LEU A 466 4.50 12.17 95.66
N LEU A 467 5.79 12.49 95.88
CA LEU A 467 6.85 12.29 94.89
C LEU A 467 7.03 10.79 94.57
N ALA A 468 7.04 9.92 95.59
CA ALA A 468 7.10 8.47 95.40
C ALA A 468 5.91 7.95 94.58
N ILE A 469 4.69 8.43 94.87
CA ILE A 469 3.49 8.07 94.10
C ILE A 469 3.61 8.49 92.64
N THR A 470 4.08 9.71 92.36
CA THR A 470 4.27 10.17 90.96
C THR A 470 5.34 9.37 90.21
N LEU A 471 6.44 8.99 90.87
CA LEU A 471 7.48 8.15 90.27
C LEU A 471 6.99 6.73 89.98
N ILE A 472 6.21 6.15 90.89
CA ILE A 472 5.59 4.83 90.69
C ILE A 472 4.59 4.89 89.54
N ALA A 473 3.74 5.91 89.47
CA ALA A 473 2.79 6.11 88.37
C ALA A 473 3.51 6.23 87.01
N LEU A 474 4.63 6.96 86.95
CA LEU A 474 5.46 7.05 85.74
C LEU A 474 6.10 5.70 85.36
N PHE A 475 6.58 4.94 86.33
CA PHE A 475 7.15 3.61 86.10
C PHE A 475 6.10 2.66 85.53
N TYR A 476 4.90 2.63 86.13
CA TYR A 476 3.77 1.86 85.61
C TYR A 476 3.36 2.30 84.21
N ALA A 477 3.23 3.60 83.95
CA ALA A 477 2.90 4.12 82.61
C ALA A 477 3.96 3.70 81.57
N LYS A 478 5.26 3.76 81.92
CA LYS A 478 6.35 3.33 81.04
C LYS A 478 6.27 1.83 80.72
N VAL A 479 6.02 0.99 81.72
CA VAL A 479 5.88 -0.47 81.55
C VAL A 479 4.64 -0.81 80.72
N LEU A 480 3.53 -0.09 80.93
CA LEU A 480 2.28 -0.29 80.19
C LEU A 480 2.39 0.11 78.72
N VAL A 481 3.14 1.18 78.41
CA VAL A 481 3.45 1.57 77.02
C VAL A 481 4.40 0.57 76.36
N LEU A 482 5.42 0.10 77.07
CA LEU A 482 6.37 -0.91 76.54
C LEU A 482 5.71 -2.26 76.28
N SER A 483 4.79 -2.70 77.14
CA SER A 483 4.02 -3.94 76.95
C SER A 483 3.02 -3.83 75.79
N ARG A 484 2.41 -2.66 75.56
CA ARG A 484 1.55 -2.43 74.38
C ARG A 484 2.31 -2.41 73.05
N MET A 485 3.59 -2.02 73.03
CA MET A 485 4.42 -2.07 71.81
C MET A 485 4.95 -3.48 71.47
N HIS A 486 4.84 -4.44 72.39
CA HIS A 486 5.29 -5.82 72.19
C HIS A 486 4.16 -6.82 71.87
N GLN A 487 2.90 -6.36 71.79
CA GLN A 487 1.84 -7.17 71.20
C GLN A 487 1.91 -7.05 69.66
N PRO A 488 2.13 -8.15 68.93
CA PRO A 488 1.92 -8.14 67.49
C PRO A 488 0.42 -7.88 67.25
N GLN A 489 0.11 -6.88 66.43
CA GLN A 489 -1.27 -6.70 65.97
C GLN A 489 -1.66 -7.89 65.07
N PRO A 490 -2.92 -8.39 65.15
CA PRO A 490 -3.46 -9.33 64.17
C PRO A 490 -3.59 -8.70 62.77
#